data_AF-A0A6G0XXU5-F1
#
_entry.id   AF-A0A6G0XXU5-F1
#
_cell.length_a   1.000
_cell.length_b   1.000
_cell.length_c   1.000
_cell.angle_alpha   90.00
_cell.angle_beta   90.00
_cell.angle_gamma   90.00
#
_symmetry.space_group_name_H-M   'P 1'
#
loop_
_entity.id
_entity.type
_entity.pdbx_description
1 polymer ?
#
loop_
_entity_poly.entity_id
_entity_poly.type
_entity_poly.pdbx_seq_one_letter_code
_entity_poly.pdbx_strand_id
1 'polypeptide(L)'
;MATAFETWLCSRLNELSIDSEVYGEYVTGIVADKETDLEERCSTAVDVLRAVVEDETSLDTLAGEIQAQWIAQEQELEKLKIQELEEEKVRLQAEKQEELKLVELNEQKEAEKAQARLHMSKEEIYQREKLLREYGAVGDSEFDEDGNVIFKGQKSTEDVTVVNTNRTQGKIAQQEMREKMKKEHEAKVKREKELLEADRLRKDKAKKRTQKREKQRGAG
;
A
#
# COMPACT_ATOMS: atom_id res chain seq x y z
N MET A 1 6.52 23.95 -17.39
CA MET A 1 7.44 23.50 -18.45
C MET A 1 6.56 23.00 -19.56
N ALA A 2 6.84 23.40 -20.80
CA ALA A 2 6.07 22.89 -21.94
C ALA A 2 6.34 21.39 -22.11
N THR A 3 5.31 20.61 -22.40
CA THR A 3 5.48 19.18 -22.69
C THR A 3 6.22 18.99 -24.02
N ALA A 4 6.75 17.77 -24.26
CA ALA A 4 7.41 17.47 -25.53
C ALA A 4 6.45 17.65 -26.71
N PHE A 5 5.18 17.26 -26.53
CA PHE A 5 4.08 17.49 -27.45
C PHE A 5 3.80 18.97 -27.69
N GLU A 6 3.67 19.79 -26.64
CA GLU A 6 3.43 21.23 -26.79
C GLU A 6 4.55 21.93 -27.55
N THR A 7 5.80 21.56 -27.27
CA THR A 7 6.97 22.13 -27.96
C THR A 7 6.96 21.77 -29.45
N TRP A 8 6.66 20.51 -29.77
CA TRP A 8 6.50 20.05 -31.15
C TRP A 8 5.33 20.74 -31.86
N LEU A 9 4.18 20.82 -31.20
CA LEU A 9 2.97 21.42 -31.73
C LEU A 9 3.18 22.91 -32.04
N CYS A 10 3.81 23.67 -31.14
CA CYS A 10 4.13 25.07 -31.38
C CYS A 10 5.06 25.24 -32.59
N SER A 11 6.09 24.39 -32.73
CA SER A 11 6.96 24.42 -33.92
C SER A 11 6.16 24.14 -35.20
N ARG A 12 5.28 23.14 -35.16
CA ARG A 12 4.47 22.73 -36.30
C ARG A 12 3.46 23.81 -36.72
N LEU A 13 2.82 24.47 -35.77
CA LEU A 13 1.90 25.59 -36.02
C LEU A 13 2.64 26.79 -36.62
N ASN A 14 3.85 27.10 -36.14
CA ASN A 14 4.66 28.18 -36.70
C ASN A 14 5.09 27.92 -38.14
N GLU A 15 5.37 26.66 -38.52
CA GLU A 15 5.64 26.27 -39.92
C GLU A 15 4.44 26.53 -40.84
N LEU A 16 3.23 26.34 -40.31
CA LEU A 16 1.96 26.59 -41.00
C LEU A 16 1.54 28.07 -40.96
N SER A 17 2.38 28.95 -40.39
CA SER A 17 2.06 30.37 -40.16
C SER A 17 0.79 30.60 -39.31
N ILE A 18 0.48 29.64 -38.42
CA ILE A 18 -0.62 29.72 -37.46
C ILE A 18 -0.06 30.25 -36.14
N ASP A 19 -0.82 31.11 -35.46
CA ASP A 19 -0.45 31.61 -34.13
C ASP A 19 -0.39 30.48 -33.10
N SER A 20 0.84 30.06 -32.78
CA SER A 20 1.10 28.98 -31.82
C SER A 20 0.69 29.30 -30.38
N GLU A 21 0.59 30.58 -29.99
CA GLU A 21 0.19 30.96 -28.62
C GLU A 21 -1.31 30.74 -28.41
N VAL A 22 -2.13 31.07 -29.42
CA VAL A 22 -3.59 30.90 -29.37
C VAL A 22 -3.98 29.46 -29.67
N TYR A 23 -3.49 28.90 -30.77
CA TYR A 23 -3.92 27.58 -31.24
C TYR A 23 -3.18 26.43 -30.57
N GLY A 24 -1.98 26.65 -30.03
CA GLY A 24 -1.22 25.61 -29.34
C GLY A 24 -1.94 25.12 -28.08
N GLU A 25 -2.36 26.04 -27.22
CA GLU A 25 -3.12 25.69 -26.01
C GLU A 25 -4.49 25.08 -26.36
N TYR A 26 -5.17 25.65 -27.35
CA TYR A 26 -6.49 25.16 -27.76
C TYR A 26 -6.45 23.74 -28.33
N VAL A 27 -5.53 23.46 -29.26
CA VAL A 27 -5.34 22.11 -29.83
C VAL A 27 -4.89 21.13 -28.75
N THR A 28 -3.98 21.54 -27.86
CA THR A 28 -3.57 20.70 -26.73
C THR A 28 -4.76 20.37 -25.83
N GLY A 29 -5.64 21.33 -25.55
CA GLY A 29 -6.85 21.13 -24.76
C GLY A 29 -7.81 20.11 -25.40
N ILE A 30 -8.01 20.18 -26.71
CA ILE A 30 -8.86 19.22 -27.44
C ILE A 30 -8.25 17.81 -27.39
N VAL A 31 -6.95 17.69 -27.66
CA VAL A 31 -6.28 16.38 -27.69
C VAL A 31 -6.18 15.76 -26.29
N ALA A 32 -6.01 16.59 -25.26
CA ALA A 32 -5.93 16.16 -23.88
C ALA A 32 -7.27 15.70 -23.26
N ASP A 33 -8.40 16.06 -23.88
CA ASP A 33 -9.72 15.61 -23.44
C ASP A 33 -9.79 14.08 -23.48
N LYS A 34 -10.32 13.43 -22.45
CA LYS A 34 -10.41 11.96 -22.35
C LYS A 34 -11.82 11.43 -22.56
N GLU A 35 -12.79 12.30 -22.79
CA GLU A 35 -14.20 11.91 -22.96
C GLU A 35 -14.48 11.28 -24.33
N THR A 36 -13.68 11.61 -25.35
CA THR A 36 -13.85 11.19 -26.74
C THR A 36 -12.67 10.36 -27.25
N ASP A 37 -12.81 9.70 -28.40
CA ASP A 37 -11.70 8.93 -28.98
C ASP A 37 -10.56 9.85 -29.44
N LEU A 38 -9.31 9.37 -29.38
CA LEU A 38 -8.14 10.17 -29.75
C LEU A 38 -8.17 10.57 -31.23
N GLU A 39 -8.63 9.67 -32.11
CA GLU A 39 -8.73 9.94 -33.54
C GLU A 39 -9.76 11.06 -33.82
N GLU A 40 -10.92 11.02 -33.15
CA GLU A 40 -11.95 12.06 -33.24
C GLU A 40 -11.46 13.41 -32.72
N ARG A 41 -10.73 13.42 -31.60
CA ARG A 41 -10.11 14.63 -31.04
C ARG A 41 -9.07 15.24 -31.98
N CYS A 42 -8.21 14.40 -32.56
CA CYS A 42 -7.20 14.85 -33.51
C CYS A 42 -7.84 15.40 -34.78
N SER A 43 -8.89 14.75 -35.30
CA SER A 43 -9.66 15.28 -36.44
C SER A 43 -10.28 16.63 -36.10
N THR A 44 -10.94 16.74 -34.93
CA THR A 44 -11.58 17.98 -34.49
C THR A 44 -10.57 19.12 -34.34
N ALA A 45 -9.39 18.83 -33.79
CA ALA A 45 -8.30 19.79 -33.69
C ALA A 45 -7.85 20.30 -35.07
N VAL A 46 -7.71 19.40 -36.05
CA VAL A 46 -7.36 19.79 -37.42
C VAL A 46 -8.48 20.56 -38.11
N ASP A 47 -9.75 20.22 -37.89
CA ASP A 47 -10.89 20.94 -38.46
C ASP A 47 -10.96 22.40 -37.99
N VAL A 48 -10.56 22.67 -36.75
CA VAL A 48 -10.40 24.04 -36.25
C VAL A 48 -9.29 24.76 -37.01
N LEU A 49 -8.14 24.11 -37.22
CA LEU A 49 -7.01 24.70 -37.93
C LEU A 49 -7.32 24.95 -39.42
N ARG A 50 -8.14 24.08 -40.05
CA ARG A 50 -8.63 24.28 -41.42
C ARG A 50 -9.40 25.58 -41.60
N ALA A 51 -10.10 26.05 -40.57
CA ALA A 51 -10.83 27.32 -40.64
C ALA A 51 -9.92 28.56 -40.72
N VAL A 52 -8.61 28.39 -40.48
CA VAL A 52 -7.63 29.48 -40.30
C VAL A 52 -6.56 29.45 -41.37
N VAL A 53 -6.34 28.31 -42.02
CA VAL A 53 -5.30 28.10 -43.02
C VAL A 53 -5.88 28.21 -44.43
N GLU A 54 -5.22 28.95 -45.30
CA GLU A 54 -5.63 29.09 -46.71
C GLU A 54 -5.26 27.86 -47.58
N ASP A 55 -4.18 27.15 -47.23
CA ASP A 55 -3.71 25.95 -47.90
C ASP A 55 -3.96 24.68 -47.07
N GLU A 56 -5.14 24.08 -47.26
CA GLU A 56 -5.58 22.88 -46.54
C GLU A 56 -4.73 21.64 -46.81
N THR A 57 -3.96 21.60 -47.91
CA THR A 57 -3.17 20.41 -48.28
C THR A 57 -2.09 20.07 -47.26
N SER A 58 -1.61 21.08 -46.54
CA SER A 58 -0.64 20.96 -45.46
C SER A 58 -1.21 20.31 -44.18
N LEU A 59 -2.54 20.19 -44.06
CA LEU A 59 -3.25 19.68 -42.89
C LEU A 59 -3.69 18.22 -43.03
N ASP A 60 -3.62 17.65 -44.24
CA ASP A 60 -4.12 16.28 -44.52
C ASP A 60 -3.40 15.21 -43.70
N THR A 61 -2.11 15.42 -43.37
CA THR A 61 -1.33 14.49 -42.52
C THR A 61 -1.31 14.90 -41.05
N LEU A 62 -1.75 16.12 -40.72
CA LEU A 62 -1.56 16.70 -39.40
C LEU A 62 -2.30 15.92 -38.30
N ALA A 63 -3.50 15.38 -38.60
CA ALA A 63 -4.26 14.61 -37.64
C ALA A 63 -3.49 13.35 -37.18
N GLY A 64 -2.87 12.64 -38.13
CA GLY A 64 -2.04 11.47 -37.84
C GLY A 64 -0.73 11.83 -37.14
N GLU A 65 -0.13 12.97 -37.48
CA GLU A 65 1.06 13.49 -36.80
C GLU A 65 0.76 13.83 -35.32
N ILE A 66 -0.33 14.55 -35.06
CA ILE A 66 -0.79 14.90 -33.70
C ILE A 66 -1.04 13.61 -32.90
N GLN A 67 -1.77 12.66 -33.48
CA GLN A 67 -2.06 11.38 -32.83
C GLN A 67 -0.76 10.62 -32.47
N ALA A 68 0.18 10.52 -33.40
CA ALA A 68 1.44 9.81 -33.18
C ALA A 68 2.27 10.46 -32.07
N GLN A 69 2.37 11.80 -32.07
CA GLN A 69 3.12 12.54 -31.07
C GLN A 69 2.47 12.48 -29.69
N TRP A 70 1.14 12.52 -29.62
CA TRP A 70 0.42 12.36 -28.36
C TRP A 70 0.63 10.97 -27.76
N ILE A 71 0.51 9.92 -28.57
CA ILE A 71 0.75 8.54 -28.12
C ILE A 71 2.19 8.37 -27.64
N ALA A 72 3.17 8.93 -28.36
CA ALA A 72 4.58 8.87 -27.95
C ALA A 72 4.80 9.51 -26.58
N GLN A 73 4.19 10.68 -26.34
CA GLN A 73 4.23 11.36 -25.05
C GLN A 73 3.57 10.53 -23.94
N GLU A 74 2.39 9.97 -24.18
CA GLU A 74 1.71 9.14 -23.17
C GLU A 74 2.53 7.88 -22.81
N GLN A 75 3.15 7.24 -23.80
CA GLN A 75 4.03 6.10 -23.59
C GLN A 75 5.28 6.47 -22.79
N GLU A 76 5.87 7.64 -23.03
CA GLU A 76 7.03 8.11 -22.27
C GLU A 76 6.65 8.42 -20.82
N LEU A 77 5.51 9.07 -20.59
CA LEU A 77 4.99 9.31 -19.25
C LEU A 77 4.66 8.01 -18.51
N GLU A 78 4.14 6.99 -19.20
CA GLU A 78 3.88 5.69 -18.60
C GLU A 78 5.18 4.97 -18.21
N LYS A 79 6.20 5.00 -19.08
CA LYS A 79 7.53 4.43 -18.78
C LYS A 79 8.16 5.09 -17.56
N LEU A 80 8.11 6.42 -17.46
CA LEU A 80 8.64 7.16 -16.32
C LEU A 80 7.94 6.75 -15.02
N LYS A 81 6.60 6.66 -15.03
CA LYS A 81 5.84 6.20 -13.85
C LYS A 81 6.19 4.78 -13.44
N ILE A 82 6.39 3.87 -14.40
CA ILE A 82 6.80 2.49 -14.11
C ILE A 82 8.19 2.48 -13.47
N GLN A 83 9.13 3.26 -13.99
CA GLN A 83 10.47 3.37 -13.42
C GLN A 83 10.45 3.92 -12.00
N GLU A 84 9.70 5.00 -11.75
CA GLU A 84 9.54 5.58 -10.41
C GLU A 84 8.95 4.57 -9.41
N LEU A 85 7.95 3.79 -9.82
CA LEU A 85 7.36 2.74 -8.98
C LEU A 85 8.33 1.58 -8.71
N GLU A 86 9.15 1.20 -9.69
CA GLU A 86 10.19 0.18 -9.51
C GLU A 86 11.28 0.66 -8.55
N GLU A 87 11.73 1.89 -8.67
CA GLU A 87 12.71 2.51 -7.77
C GLU A 87 12.17 2.59 -6.33
N GLU A 88 10.92 3.02 -6.16
CA GLU A 88 10.28 3.05 -4.84
C GLU A 88 10.17 1.66 -4.23
N LYS A 89 9.81 0.65 -5.02
CA LYS A 89 9.73 -0.74 -4.57
C LYS A 89 11.08 -1.27 -4.13
N VAL A 90 12.16 -0.97 -4.87
CA VAL A 90 13.52 -1.36 -4.51
C VAL A 90 13.94 -0.68 -3.20
N ARG A 91 13.64 0.61 -3.05
CA ARG A 91 13.93 1.36 -1.81
C ARG A 91 13.24 0.74 -0.60
N LEU A 92 11.95 0.43 -0.72
CA LEU A 92 11.18 -0.18 0.37
C LEU A 92 11.69 -1.60 0.71
N GLN A 93 12.11 -2.37 -0.30
CA GLN A 93 12.72 -3.68 -0.09
C GLN A 93 14.05 -3.59 0.65
N ALA A 94 14.89 -2.60 0.32
CA ALA A 94 16.15 -2.36 1.02
C ALA A 94 15.91 -1.99 2.49
N GLU A 95 15.00 -1.07 2.76
CA GLU A 95 14.62 -0.66 4.11
C GLU A 95 14.12 -1.84 4.95
N LYS A 96 13.25 -2.68 4.38
CA LYS A 96 12.77 -3.89 5.03
C LYS A 96 13.89 -4.89 5.33
N GLN A 97 14.88 -5.02 4.44
CA GLN A 97 16.03 -5.90 4.68
C GLN A 97 16.93 -5.37 5.80
N GLU A 98 17.09 -4.05 5.93
CA GLU A 98 17.82 -3.44 7.04
C GLU A 98 17.10 -3.62 8.37
N GLU A 99 15.78 -3.45 8.39
CA GLU A 99 14.97 -3.71 9.59
C GLU A 99 15.07 -5.18 10.03
N LEU A 100 14.99 -6.13 9.10
CA LEU A 100 15.14 -7.56 9.42
C LEU A 100 16.51 -7.86 10.02
N LYS A 101 17.59 -7.30 9.48
CA LYS A 101 18.94 -7.47 10.04
C LYS A 101 19.06 -6.90 11.45
N LEU A 102 18.38 -5.78 11.74
CA LEU A 102 18.35 -5.19 13.07
C LEU A 102 17.59 -6.07 14.06
N VAL A 103 16.46 -6.65 13.64
CA VAL A 103 15.70 -7.62 14.44
C VAL A 103 16.55 -8.84 14.74
N GLU A 104 17.16 -9.46 13.73
CA GLU A 104 18.04 -10.63 13.89
C GLU A 104 19.21 -10.34 14.85
N LEU A 105 19.85 -9.18 14.71
CA LEU A 105 20.93 -8.77 15.62
C LEU A 105 20.44 -8.60 17.06
N ASN A 106 19.23 -8.07 17.25
CA ASN A 106 18.66 -7.88 18.58
C ASN A 106 18.29 -9.23 19.21
N GLU A 107 17.69 -10.14 18.43
CA GLU A 107 17.39 -11.51 18.87
C GLU A 107 18.67 -12.25 19.27
N GLN A 108 19.75 -12.14 18.51
CA GLN A 108 21.05 -12.71 18.87
C GLN A 108 21.60 -12.14 20.18
N LYS A 109 21.51 -10.82 20.38
CA LYS A 109 21.94 -10.17 21.63
C LYS A 109 21.08 -10.58 22.82
N GLU A 110 19.78 -10.77 22.64
CA GLU A 110 18.91 -11.28 23.71
C GLU A 110 19.24 -12.74 24.04
N ALA A 111 19.45 -13.60 23.03
CA ALA A 111 19.87 -14.98 23.23
C ALA A 111 21.22 -15.08 23.94
N GLU A 112 22.21 -14.26 23.58
CA GLU A 112 23.51 -14.20 24.25
C GLU A 112 23.36 -13.78 25.72
N LYS A 113 22.53 -12.76 25.99
CA LYS A 113 22.23 -12.34 27.37
C LYS A 113 21.52 -13.43 28.16
N ALA A 114 20.62 -14.19 27.55
CA ALA A 114 19.94 -15.32 28.19
C ALA A 114 20.94 -16.44 28.54
N GLN A 115 21.80 -16.82 27.59
CA GLN A 115 22.87 -17.80 27.83
C GLN A 115 23.84 -17.35 28.92
N ALA A 116 24.27 -16.07 28.89
CA ALA A 116 25.14 -15.52 29.92
C ALA A 116 24.49 -15.61 31.32
N ARG A 117 23.17 -15.41 31.44
CA ARG A 117 22.43 -15.57 32.70
C ARG A 117 22.41 -17.02 33.18
N LEU A 118 22.25 -17.98 32.28
CA LEU A 118 22.24 -19.41 32.61
C LEU A 118 23.62 -19.89 33.10
N HIS A 119 24.70 -19.27 32.63
CA HIS A 119 26.08 -19.63 33.01
C HIS A 119 26.62 -18.86 34.23
N MET A 120 25.81 -18.03 34.89
CA MET A 120 26.21 -17.30 36.10
C MET A 120 26.46 -18.25 37.28
N SER A 121 27.53 -18.02 38.04
CA SER A 121 27.81 -18.74 39.28
C SER A 121 26.83 -18.33 40.40
N LYS A 122 26.61 -19.21 41.38
CA LYS A 122 25.74 -18.95 42.54
C LYS A 122 26.15 -17.69 43.33
N GLU A 123 27.45 -17.42 43.43
CA GLU A 123 27.97 -16.22 44.09
C GLU A 123 27.63 -14.94 43.31
N GLU A 124 27.70 -14.99 41.98
CA GLU A 124 27.40 -13.86 41.11
C GLU A 124 25.89 -13.57 41.07
N ILE A 125 25.06 -14.62 41.09
CA ILE A 125 23.60 -14.52 41.24
C ILE A 125 23.27 -13.82 42.57
N TYR A 126 23.91 -14.23 43.67
CA TYR A 126 23.70 -13.63 44.99
C TYR A 126 24.12 -12.16 45.05
N GLN A 127 25.28 -11.80 44.48
CA GLN A 127 25.73 -10.41 44.41
C GLN A 127 24.78 -9.55 43.57
N ARG A 128 24.28 -10.09 42.46
CA ARG A 128 23.30 -9.42 41.60
C ARG A 128 21.95 -9.21 42.32
N GLU A 129 21.45 -10.22 43.02
CA GLU A 129 20.21 -10.11 43.81
C GLU A 129 20.36 -9.10 44.95
N LYS A 130 21.51 -9.10 45.64
CA LYS A 130 21.83 -8.12 46.68
C LYS A 130 21.80 -6.69 46.12
N LEU A 131 22.39 -6.47 44.95
CA LEU A 131 22.40 -5.17 44.29
C LEU A 131 20.98 -4.75 43.87
N LEU A 132 20.19 -5.65 43.26
CA LEU A 132 18.79 -5.38 42.90
C LEU A 132 17.93 -5.01 44.12
N ARG A 133 18.18 -5.66 45.26
CA ARG A 133 17.52 -5.35 46.53
C ARG A 133 17.92 -3.98 47.06
N GLU A 134 19.20 -3.59 46.96
CA GLU A 134 19.71 -2.27 47.37
C GLU A 134 19.10 -1.12 46.55
N TYR A 135 18.84 -1.34 45.26
CA TYR A 135 18.18 -0.37 44.38
C TYR A 135 16.65 -0.42 44.40
N GLY A 136 16.03 -1.14 45.35
CA GLY A 136 14.58 -1.10 45.57
C GLY A 136 13.74 -1.88 44.55
N ALA A 137 14.34 -2.79 43.76
CA ALA A 137 13.60 -3.75 42.94
C ALA A 137 13.11 -4.92 43.83
N VAL A 138 12.16 -4.64 44.72
CA VAL A 138 11.67 -5.60 45.72
C VAL A 138 10.69 -6.59 45.08
N GLY A 139 11.15 -7.81 44.82
CA GLY A 139 10.32 -8.96 44.47
C GLY A 139 11.19 -10.21 44.35
N ASP A 140 10.65 -11.36 44.76
CA ASP A 140 11.32 -12.66 44.60
C ASP A 140 11.48 -12.93 43.10
N SER A 141 12.72 -12.83 42.63
CA SER A 141 13.04 -12.85 41.21
C SER A 141 13.55 -14.24 40.85
N GLU A 142 12.69 -15.06 40.27
CA GLU A 142 13.06 -16.39 39.77
C GLU A 142 13.46 -16.31 38.29
N PHE A 143 14.31 -17.22 37.85
CA PHE A 143 14.63 -17.37 36.43
C PHE A 143 13.65 -18.36 35.80
N ASP A 144 13.11 -18.04 34.62
CA ASP A 144 12.34 -18.99 33.82
C ASP A 144 13.24 -20.04 33.14
N GLU A 145 12.62 -21.00 32.44
CA GLU A 145 13.31 -22.04 31.68
C GLU A 145 14.25 -21.47 30.59
N ASP A 146 14.04 -20.20 30.20
CA ASP A 146 14.82 -19.45 29.22
C ASP A 146 15.84 -18.49 29.87
N GLY A 147 15.99 -18.49 31.21
CA GLY A 147 16.94 -17.64 31.93
C GLY A 147 16.53 -16.16 32.04
N ASN A 148 15.29 -15.81 31.74
CA ASN A 148 14.72 -14.49 31.96
C ASN A 148 14.26 -14.32 33.41
N VAL A 149 14.36 -13.10 33.93
CA VAL A 149 13.95 -12.79 35.30
C VAL A 149 12.44 -12.61 35.36
N ILE A 150 11.74 -13.54 36.00
CA ILE A 150 10.33 -13.43 36.38
C ILE A 150 10.25 -12.80 37.76
N PHE A 151 9.57 -11.65 37.85
CA PHE A 151 9.14 -11.11 39.14
C PHE A 151 7.88 -11.84 39.61
N LYS A 152 7.99 -12.70 40.63
CA LYS A 152 6.82 -13.17 41.37
C LYS A 152 6.44 -12.07 42.35
N GLY A 153 5.47 -11.24 41.95
CA GLY A 153 4.95 -10.17 42.79
C GLY A 153 4.36 -10.73 44.08
N GLN A 154 5.01 -10.46 45.21
CA GLN A 154 4.39 -10.63 46.52
C GLN A 154 3.36 -9.50 46.68
N LYS A 155 2.07 -9.86 46.78
CA LYS A 155 1.04 -8.92 47.26
C LYS A 155 1.34 -8.62 48.72
N SER A 156 1.92 -7.47 49.01
CA SER A 156 1.74 -6.83 50.31
C SER A 156 2.06 -5.35 50.26
N THR A 157 1.05 -4.61 50.73
CA THR A 157 1.10 -3.34 51.48
C THR A 157 1.61 -2.11 50.74
N GLU A 158 0.62 -1.30 50.34
CA GLU A 158 0.55 0.15 50.54
C GLU A 158 1.81 0.76 51.19
N ASP A 159 2.71 1.33 50.39
CA ASP A 159 2.93 2.77 50.36
C ASP A 159 3.93 3.16 49.27
N VAL A 160 3.62 4.26 48.59
CA VAL A 160 4.49 5.08 47.73
C VAL A 160 5.26 4.36 46.61
N THR A 161 4.77 4.45 45.38
CA THR A 161 5.59 4.87 44.23
C THR A 161 4.68 5.29 43.07
N VAL A 162 5.02 6.41 42.44
CA VAL A 162 4.36 6.90 41.23
C VAL A 162 4.47 5.84 40.14
N VAL A 163 3.35 5.14 39.89
CA VAL A 163 3.27 4.09 38.87
C VAL A 163 3.54 4.75 37.51
N ASN A 164 4.61 4.33 36.84
CA ASN A 164 4.94 4.79 35.49
C ASN A 164 3.82 4.41 34.51
N THR A 165 2.99 5.38 34.16
CA THR A 165 1.83 5.28 33.26
C THR A 165 2.22 4.90 31.83
N ASN A 166 3.47 5.08 31.41
CA ASN A 166 3.90 4.70 30.05
C ASN A 166 3.98 3.17 29.89
N ARG A 167 4.32 2.44 30.95
CA ARG A 167 4.39 0.96 30.92
C ARG A 167 3.00 0.31 30.86
N THR A 168 2.01 0.91 31.52
CA THR A 168 0.62 0.44 31.44
C THR A 168 0.01 0.81 30.10
N GLN A 169 0.28 2.02 29.58
CA GLN A 169 -0.15 2.43 28.23
C GLN A 169 0.41 1.54 27.13
N GLY A 170 1.69 1.16 27.18
CA GLY A 170 2.27 0.24 26.19
C GLY A 170 1.62 -1.15 26.18
N LYS A 171 1.30 -1.70 27.36
CA LYS A 171 0.58 -2.99 27.46
C LYS A 171 -0.87 -2.89 26.97
N ILE A 172 -1.55 -1.79 27.29
CA ILE A 172 -2.92 -1.54 26.82
C ILE A 172 -2.92 -1.42 25.30
N ALA A 173 -2.01 -0.64 24.71
CA ALA A 173 -1.92 -0.48 23.26
C ALA A 173 -1.61 -1.82 22.54
N GLN A 174 -0.73 -2.64 23.10
CA GLN A 174 -0.42 -3.96 22.53
C GLN A 174 -1.60 -4.93 22.64
N GLN A 175 -2.37 -4.85 23.73
CA GLN A 175 -3.58 -5.66 23.92
C GLN A 175 -4.71 -5.20 22.99
N GLU A 176 -4.93 -3.89 22.84
CA GLU A 176 -5.90 -3.31 21.91
C GLU A 176 -5.58 -3.70 20.46
N MET A 177 -4.29 -3.69 20.07
CA MET A 177 -3.86 -4.13 18.74
C MET A 177 -4.17 -5.63 18.51
N ARG A 178 -3.91 -6.48 19.50
CA ARG A 178 -4.25 -7.92 19.43
C ARG A 178 -5.75 -8.16 19.34
N GLU A 179 -6.54 -7.44 20.14
CA GLU A 179 -8.00 -7.55 20.14
C GLU A 179 -8.61 -7.03 18.82
N LYS A 180 -8.07 -5.94 18.26
CA LYS A 180 -8.48 -5.42 16.95
C LYS A 180 -8.20 -6.42 15.83
N MET A 181 -6.99 -7.00 15.79
CA MET A 181 -6.63 -8.03 14.81
C MET A 181 -7.52 -9.27 14.91
N LYS A 182 -7.82 -9.72 16.14
CA LYS A 182 -8.74 -10.84 16.37
C LYS A 182 -10.16 -10.52 15.87
N LYS A 183 -10.66 -9.32 16.16
CA LYS A 183 -11.99 -8.87 15.74
C LYS A 183 -12.10 -8.71 14.22
N GLU A 184 -11.07 -8.19 13.56
CA GLU A 184 -11.01 -8.09 12.09
C GLU A 184 -10.97 -9.47 11.43
N HIS A 185 -10.18 -10.40 11.97
CA HIS A 185 -10.14 -11.78 11.52
C HIS A 185 -11.50 -12.49 11.68
N GLU A 186 -12.12 -12.38 12.86
CA GLU A 186 -13.45 -12.95 13.10
C GLU A 186 -14.53 -12.33 12.19
N ALA A 187 -14.46 -11.02 11.92
CA ALA A 187 -15.37 -10.35 11.00
C ALA A 187 -15.18 -10.83 9.54
N LYS A 188 -13.93 -11.03 9.10
CA LYS A 188 -13.62 -11.58 7.78
C LYS A 188 -14.16 -13.00 7.62
N VAL A 189 -13.91 -13.87 8.61
CA VAL A 189 -14.41 -15.25 8.62
C VAL A 189 -15.94 -15.29 8.58
N LYS A 190 -16.63 -14.44 9.35
CA LYS A 190 -18.10 -14.35 9.30
C LYS A 190 -18.59 -13.92 7.92
N ARG A 191 -17.98 -12.91 7.31
CA ARG A 191 -18.35 -12.42 5.98
C ARG A 191 -18.14 -13.48 4.90
N GLU A 192 -17.03 -14.21 4.95
CA GLU A 192 -16.77 -15.33 4.04
C GLU A 192 -17.78 -16.47 4.24
N LYS A 193 -18.13 -16.79 5.49
CA LYS A 193 -19.14 -17.79 5.81
C LYS A 193 -20.53 -17.39 5.27
N GLU A 194 -20.95 -16.14 5.46
CA GLU A 194 -22.22 -15.62 4.95
C GLU A 194 -22.28 -15.62 3.42
N LEU A 195 -21.18 -15.26 2.74
CA LEU A 195 -21.10 -15.33 1.28
C LEU A 195 -21.21 -16.77 0.76
N LEU A 196 -20.56 -17.72 1.42
CA LEU A 196 -20.62 -19.14 1.07
C LEU A 196 -22.04 -19.72 1.26
N GLU A 197 -22.70 -19.36 2.36
CA GLU A 197 -24.09 -19.78 2.62
C GLU A 197 -25.07 -19.15 1.63
N ALA A 198 -24.88 -17.87 1.26
CA ALA A 198 -25.69 -17.20 0.25
C ALA A 198 -25.53 -17.85 -1.15
N ASP A 199 -24.31 -18.25 -1.53
CA ASP A 199 -24.05 -18.97 -2.78
C ASP A 199 -24.69 -20.37 -2.78
N ARG A 200 -24.60 -21.11 -1.67
CA ARG A 200 -25.31 -22.39 -1.50
C ARG A 200 -26.82 -22.24 -1.67
N LEU A 201 -27.41 -21.21 -1.05
CA LEU A 201 -28.85 -20.94 -1.15
C LEU A 201 -29.27 -20.56 -2.58
N ARG A 202 -28.44 -19.80 -3.31
CA ARG A 202 -28.67 -19.47 -4.72
C ARG A 202 -28.62 -20.72 -5.60
N LYS A 203 -27.62 -21.57 -5.40
CA LYS A 203 -27.47 -22.86 -6.12
C LYS A 203 -28.66 -23.79 -5.87
N ASP A 204 -29.15 -23.88 -4.64
CA ASP A 204 -30.31 -24.72 -4.31
C ASP A 204 -31.62 -24.15 -4.87
N LYS A 205 -31.82 -22.83 -4.85
CA LYS A 205 -32.96 -22.18 -5.52
C LYS A 205 -32.92 -22.41 -7.04
N ALA A 206 -31.73 -22.34 -7.65
CA ALA A 206 -31.56 -22.61 -9.08
C ALA A 206 -31.89 -24.07 -9.42
N LYS A 207 -31.37 -25.04 -8.65
CA LYS A 207 -31.68 -26.48 -8.82
C LYS A 207 -33.16 -26.81 -8.64
N LYS A 208 -33.82 -26.21 -7.64
CA LYS A 208 -35.28 -26.38 -7.45
C LYS A 208 -36.10 -25.76 -8.58
N ARG A 209 -35.63 -24.65 -9.17
CA ARG A 209 -36.28 -23.99 -10.32
C ARG A 209 -36.10 -24.78 -11.62
N THR A 210 -34.94 -25.39 -11.84
CA THR A 210 -34.70 -26.22 -13.04
C THR A 210 -35.47 -27.54 -13.00
N GLN A 211 -35.52 -28.23 -11.85
CA GLN A 211 -36.30 -29.46 -11.71
C GLN A 211 -37.81 -29.28 -11.92
N LYS A 212 -38.38 -28.14 -11.48
CA LYS A 212 -39.80 -27.81 -11.77
C LYS A 212 -40.05 -27.64 -13.27
N ARG A 213 -39.10 -27.07 -14.01
CA ARG A 213 -39.21 -26.80 -15.44
C ARG A 213 -39.05 -28.07 -16.29
N GLU A 214 -38.25 -29.05 -15.86
CA GLU A 214 -38.17 -30.37 -16.50
C GLU A 214 -39.44 -31.20 -16.27
N LYS A 215 -39.97 -31.25 -15.03
CA LYS A 215 -41.26 -31.93 -14.77
C LYS A 215 -42.42 -31.38 -15.59
N GLN A 216 -42.39 -30.09 -15.91
CA GLN A 216 -43.41 -29.45 -16.75
C GLN A 216 -43.21 -29.71 -18.26
N ARG A 217 -42.00 -30.08 -18.70
CA ARG A 217 -41.70 -30.41 -20.11
C ARG A 217 -41.85 -31.89 -20.44
N GLY A 218 -41.74 -32.78 -19.45
CA GLY A 218 -41.95 -34.22 -19.62
C GLY A 218 -43.40 -34.69 -19.41
N ALA A 219 -44.34 -33.77 -19.19
CA ALA A 219 -45.77 -34.05 -18.97
C ALA A 219 -46.64 -33.38 -20.05
N GLY A 220 -46.17 -33.41 -21.30
CA GLY A 220 -46.91 -33.02 -22.49
C GLY A 220 -46.92 -34.17 -23.49
#